data_AF-A0A6S6G2Z8-F1
#
_entry.id   AF-A0A6S6G2Z8-F1
#
_cell.length_a   1.000
_cell.length_b   1.000
_cell.length_c   1.000
_cell.angle_alpha   90.00
_cell.angle_beta   90.00
_cell.angle_gamma   90.00
#
_symmetry.space_group_name_H-M   'P 1'
#
loop_
_entity.id
_entity.type
_entity.pdbx_description
1 polymer ?
#
loop_
_entity_poly.entity_id
_entity_poly.type
_entity_poly.pdbx_seq_one_letter_code
_entity_poly.pdbx_strand_id
1 'polypeptide(L)'
;MSFSNRVATFATVTFALAALIGIGSPGFAQEINRAINEPAVASVPARATPMQSIEVQATLAPAIATSTAPTSPFQAEASDDLQAGDTVEYGTLAAAVAAQSVPDTIAEDLQCMAGAIYFEAKGEPLSGQLAVAEVILNRAKSGRFPKSVCSVVTQRGQFSFVRGGRIPAISLNKQYRTAVAVARVALADAWDSPASGAMYFHARRVSPSWNRVQVAAIGNHVFYR
;
A
#
# COMPACT_ATOMS: atom_id res chain seq x y z
N MET A 1 -49.06 23.91 6.72
CA MET A 1 -49.34 22.46 6.57
C MET A 1 -49.29 22.13 5.08
N SER A 2 -48.32 21.33 4.66
CA SER A 2 -48.35 20.64 3.36
C SER A 2 -47.37 19.47 3.45
N PHE A 3 -47.91 18.25 3.47
CA PHE A 3 -47.16 17.01 3.45
C PHE A 3 -47.33 16.38 2.07
N SER A 4 -46.23 16.22 1.33
CA SER A 4 -46.23 15.42 0.11
C SER A 4 -45.84 13.98 0.43
N ASN A 5 -46.79 13.07 0.28
CA ASN A 5 -46.58 11.62 0.33
C ASN A 5 -45.86 11.15 -0.94
N ARG A 6 -44.80 10.34 -0.79
CA ARG A 6 -44.18 9.60 -1.90
C ARG A 6 -44.58 8.12 -1.80
N VAL A 7 -45.41 7.68 -2.74
CA VAL A 7 -45.76 6.27 -2.96
C VAL A 7 -44.67 5.65 -3.85
N ALA A 8 -44.08 4.54 -3.42
CA ALA A 8 -43.12 3.77 -4.20
C ALA A 8 -43.74 2.42 -4.59
N THR A 9 -44.05 2.28 -5.87
CA THR A 9 -44.56 1.05 -6.49
C THR A 9 -43.37 0.14 -6.80
N PHE A 10 -43.34 -1.07 -6.20
CA PHE A 10 -42.32 -2.08 -6.48
C PHE A 10 -42.69 -2.85 -7.76
N ALA A 11 -41.90 -2.69 -8.82
CA ALA A 11 -41.95 -3.55 -10.00
C ALA A 11 -41.04 -4.76 -9.78
N THR A 12 -41.62 -5.95 -9.66
CA THR A 12 -40.90 -7.23 -9.55
C THR A 12 -40.44 -7.69 -10.93
N VAL A 13 -39.13 -7.80 -11.15
CA VAL A 13 -38.52 -8.37 -12.35
C VAL A 13 -38.09 -9.80 -12.05
N THR A 14 -38.76 -10.77 -12.67
CA THR A 14 -38.39 -12.19 -12.65
C THR A 14 -37.21 -12.46 -13.60
N PHE A 15 -36.10 -12.97 -13.06
CA PHE A 15 -34.96 -13.45 -13.84
C PHE A 15 -35.05 -14.97 -14.02
N ALA A 16 -35.14 -15.42 -15.27
CA ALA A 16 -35.06 -16.83 -15.65
C ALA A 16 -33.60 -17.32 -15.66
N LEU A 17 -33.36 -18.46 -15.03
CA LEU A 17 -32.07 -19.14 -14.93
C LEU A 17 -31.96 -20.17 -16.07
N ALA A 18 -31.00 -20.01 -16.98
CA ALA A 18 -30.64 -21.04 -17.96
C ALA A 18 -29.21 -21.52 -17.69
N ALA A 19 -29.09 -22.78 -17.26
CA ALA A 19 -27.84 -23.48 -17.06
C ALA A 19 -27.36 -24.13 -18.37
N LEU A 20 -26.11 -23.93 -18.74
CA LEU A 20 -25.42 -24.71 -19.77
C LEU A 20 -24.13 -25.27 -19.19
N ILE A 21 -24.11 -26.60 -19.08
CA ILE A 21 -22.98 -27.44 -18.65
C ILE A 21 -22.05 -27.59 -19.85
N GLY A 22 -20.84 -27.03 -19.76
CA GLY A 22 -19.75 -27.28 -20.71
C GLY A 22 -18.73 -28.23 -20.10
N ILE A 23 -18.68 -29.46 -20.61
CA ILE A 23 -17.70 -30.48 -20.26
C ILE A 23 -16.44 -30.20 -21.11
N GLY A 24 -15.34 -29.81 -20.47
CA GLY A 24 -14.03 -29.67 -21.10
C GLY A 24 -13.04 -30.65 -20.48
N SER A 25 -12.59 -31.62 -21.28
CA SER A 25 -11.61 -32.65 -20.89
C SER A 25 -10.22 -32.07 -20.58
N PRO A 26 -9.46 -32.62 -19.62
CA PRO A 26 -8.06 -32.26 -19.42
C PRO A 26 -7.18 -32.89 -20.51
N GLY A 27 -6.51 -32.04 -21.30
CA GLY A 27 -5.47 -32.46 -22.23
C GLY A 27 -4.18 -32.78 -21.48
N PHE A 28 -3.65 -33.97 -21.72
CA PHE A 28 -2.35 -34.44 -21.26
C PHE A 28 -1.22 -33.60 -21.87
N ALA A 29 -0.38 -32.98 -21.05
CA ALA A 29 0.89 -32.41 -21.49
C ALA A 29 1.97 -33.51 -21.41
N GLN A 30 2.48 -33.93 -22.58
CA GLN A 30 3.63 -34.82 -22.66
C GLN A 30 4.91 -34.07 -22.27
N GLU A 31 5.64 -34.68 -21.35
CA GLU A 31 6.95 -34.32 -20.87
C GLU A 31 7.99 -34.51 -21.99
N ILE A 32 8.44 -33.41 -22.59
CA ILE A 32 9.51 -33.43 -23.59
C ILE A 32 10.84 -33.35 -22.83
N ASN A 33 11.41 -34.50 -22.50
CA ASN A 33 12.81 -34.63 -22.10
C ASN A 33 13.71 -34.23 -23.27
N ARG A 34 14.02 -32.94 -23.38
CA ARG A 34 15.07 -32.43 -24.26
C ARG A 34 16.35 -32.33 -23.46
N ALA A 35 17.26 -33.27 -23.73
CA ALA A 35 18.64 -33.22 -23.29
C ALA A 35 19.26 -31.86 -23.69
N ILE A 36 19.54 -31.02 -22.70
CA ILE A 36 20.36 -29.84 -22.87
C ILE A 36 21.80 -30.30 -22.73
N ASN A 37 22.54 -30.15 -23.82
CA ASN A 37 23.97 -30.32 -23.90
C ASN A 37 24.62 -29.22 -23.04
N GLU A 38 25.26 -29.59 -21.92
CA GLU A 38 26.02 -28.65 -21.09
C GLU A 38 27.29 -28.19 -21.83
N PRO A 39 27.57 -26.88 -21.93
CA PRO A 39 28.91 -26.43 -22.29
C PRO A 39 29.82 -26.54 -21.07
N ALA A 40 30.89 -27.34 -21.21
CA ALA A 40 31.96 -27.45 -20.23
C ALA A 40 32.53 -26.06 -19.87
N VAL A 41 32.33 -25.63 -18.63
CA VAL A 41 32.97 -24.44 -18.08
C VAL A 41 34.37 -24.82 -17.64
N ALA A 42 35.37 -24.30 -18.35
CA ALA A 42 36.77 -24.44 -18.00
C ALA A 42 37.04 -23.90 -16.59
N SER A 43 37.62 -24.74 -15.73
CA SER A 43 38.07 -24.37 -14.40
C SER A 43 39.24 -23.38 -14.48
N VAL A 44 38.99 -22.13 -14.15
CA VAL A 44 40.02 -21.11 -13.94
C VAL A 44 40.70 -21.38 -12.59
N PRO A 45 42.03 -21.52 -12.51
CA PRO A 45 42.71 -21.69 -11.23
C PRO A 45 42.65 -20.40 -10.41
N ALA A 46 42.18 -20.51 -9.17
CA ALA A 46 42.19 -19.44 -8.18
C ALA A 46 43.64 -19.10 -7.81
N ARG A 47 44.13 -17.95 -8.29
CA ARG A 47 45.39 -17.36 -7.83
C ARG A 47 45.14 -16.65 -6.50
N ALA A 48 45.52 -17.30 -5.41
CA ALA A 48 45.49 -16.70 -4.08
C ALA A 48 46.52 -15.56 -4.01
N THR A 49 46.04 -14.32 -3.93
CA THR A 49 46.84 -13.17 -3.48
C THR A 49 46.85 -13.16 -1.95
N PRO A 50 48.02 -13.06 -1.29
CA PRO A 50 48.07 -12.97 0.16
C PRO A 50 47.43 -11.67 0.65
N MET A 51 46.52 -11.76 1.63
CA MET A 51 46.03 -10.61 2.38
C MET A 51 47.20 -10.02 3.17
N GLN A 52 47.61 -8.82 2.77
CA GLN A 52 48.56 -8.01 3.51
C GLN A 52 47.80 -7.37 4.68
N SER A 53 48.13 -7.80 5.89
CA SER A 53 47.62 -7.27 7.15
C SER A 53 48.06 -5.81 7.29
N ILE A 54 47.12 -4.88 7.14
CA ILE A 54 47.33 -3.47 7.47
C ILE A 54 47.09 -3.33 8.98
N GLU A 55 48.16 -3.18 9.73
CA GLU A 55 48.13 -2.75 11.13
C GLU A 55 47.63 -1.30 11.19
N VAL A 56 46.39 -1.11 11.64
CA VAL A 56 45.86 0.22 11.93
C VAL A 56 46.32 0.61 13.33
N GLN A 57 47.35 1.45 13.39
CA GLN A 57 47.82 2.06 14.63
C GLN A 57 46.75 3.01 15.18
N ALA A 58 46.18 2.64 16.34
CA ALA A 58 45.26 3.47 17.09
C ALA A 58 45.99 4.68 17.68
N THR A 59 45.73 5.87 17.11
CA THR A 59 46.15 7.14 17.70
C THR A 59 45.06 7.65 18.64
N LEU A 60 45.41 7.72 19.92
CA LEU A 60 44.59 8.27 21.00
C LEU A 60 44.46 9.79 20.83
N ALA A 61 43.26 10.26 20.50
CA ALA A 61 42.90 11.68 20.57
C ALA A 61 42.21 11.98 21.93
N PRO A 62 42.41 13.17 22.52
CA PRO A 62 42.05 13.44 23.90
C PRO A 62 40.54 13.68 24.10
N ALA A 63 40.07 13.24 25.27
CA ALA A 63 38.74 13.47 25.80
C ALA A 63 38.44 14.98 25.93
N ILE A 64 37.37 15.43 25.26
CA ILE A 64 36.81 16.78 25.44
C ILE A 64 35.43 16.64 26.07
N ALA A 65 35.37 17.09 27.31
CA ALA A 65 34.28 17.72 28.04
C ALA A 65 32.84 17.25 27.80
N THR A 66 32.36 16.55 28.82
CA THR A 66 30.97 16.41 29.27
C THR A 66 30.20 17.73 29.15
N SER A 67 29.26 17.80 28.22
CA SER A 67 28.21 18.82 28.20
C SER A 67 27.00 18.26 28.96
N THR A 68 26.91 18.61 30.24
CA THR A 68 25.71 18.42 31.06
C THR A 68 24.70 19.51 30.73
N ALA A 69 23.80 19.24 29.80
CA ALA A 69 22.56 20.00 29.67
C ALA A 69 21.52 19.43 30.66
N PRO A 70 20.80 20.26 31.43
CA PRO A 70 19.84 19.79 32.41
C PRO A 70 18.62 19.14 31.73
N THR A 71 18.41 17.87 32.04
CA THR A 71 17.14 17.16 31.83
C THR A 71 16.08 17.79 32.72
N SER A 72 15.27 18.68 32.13
CA SER A 72 14.01 19.10 32.72
C SER A 72 12.97 17.99 32.47
N PRO A 73 12.26 17.50 33.50
CA PRO A 73 11.12 16.62 33.29
C PRO A 73 9.96 17.49 32.77
N PHE A 74 9.81 17.60 31.45
CA PHE A 74 8.56 18.12 30.90
C PHE A 74 7.51 17.03 31.10
N GLN A 75 6.82 17.10 32.24
CA GLN A 75 5.53 16.47 32.41
C GLN A 75 4.58 17.16 31.43
N ALA A 76 4.33 16.54 30.29
CA ALA A 76 3.22 16.90 29.44
C ALA A 76 1.96 16.45 30.18
N GLU A 77 1.41 17.34 31.01
CA GLU A 77 0.04 17.22 31.45
C GLU A 77 -0.83 17.32 30.20
N ALA A 78 -1.50 16.22 29.87
CA ALA A 78 -2.53 16.19 28.85
C ALA A 78 -3.72 17.01 29.39
N SER A 79 -3.72 18.32 29.10
CA SER A 79 -4.94 19.11 29.17
C SER A 79 -5.83 18.66 28.01
N ASP A 80 -6.89 17.94 28.39
CA ASP A 80 -7.99 17.45 27.57
C ASP A 80 -8.86 18.61 27.08
N ASP A 81 -8.31 19.46 26.21
CA ASP A 81 -9.00 20.59 25.57
C ASP A 81 -8.71 20.58 24.06
N LEU A 82 -9.07 19.49 23.38
CA LEU A 82 -9.11 19.47 21.92
C LEU A 82 -10.48 19.96 21.44
N GLN A 83 -10.55 21.26 21.15
CA GLN A 83 -11.64 21.84 20.38
C GLN A 83 -11.64 21.23 18.98
N ALA A 84 -12.81 20.75 18.54
CA ALA A 84 -13.04 20.27 17.20
C ALA A 84 -12.86 21.43 16.20
N GLY A 85 -11.67 21.53 15.61
CA GLY A 85 -11.37 22.56 14.61
C GLY A 85 -9.89 22.83 14.37
N ASP A 86 -8.97 22.38 15.23
CA ASP A 86 -7.54 22.66 15.05
C ASP A 86 -6.93 21.69 14.02
N THR A 87 -6.64 22.20 12.82
CA THR A 87 -5.91 21.46 11.80
C THR A 87 -4.46 21.32 12.26
N VAL A 88 -4.09 20.15 12.78
CA VAL A 88 -2.69 19.85 13.10
C VAL A 88 -1.89 19.81 11.80
N GLU A 89 -1.17 20.89 11.49
CA GLU A 89 -0.29 20.96 10.33
C GLU A 89 1.02 20.23 10.66
N TYR A 90 1.30 19.17 9.90
CA TYR A 90 2.56 18.42 10.03
C TYR A 90 3.59 18.94 9.04
N GLY A 91 4.82 19.20 9.48
CA GLY A 91 5.89 19.65 8.57
C GLY A 91 6.35 18.60 7.54
N THR A 92 6.02 17.31 7.72
CA THR A 92 6.35 16.24 6.77
C THR A 92 5.31 15.11 6.79
N LEU A 93 5.18 14.37 5.69
CA LEU A 93 4.35 13.16 5.62
C LEU A 93 4.79 12.11 6.65
N ALA A 94 6.10 11.99 6.90
CA ALA A 94 6.61 11.08 7.91
C ALA A 94 6.13 11.44 9.31
N ALA A 95 6.08 12.73 9.66
CA ALA A 95 5.53 13.20 10.93
C ALA A 95 4.02 12.94 11.01
N ALA A 96 3.26 13.22 9.94
CA ALA A 96 1.83 12.95 9.88
C ALA A 96 1.50 11.47 10.09
N VAL A 97 2.27 10.56 9.48
CA VAL A 97 2.14 9.11 9.65
C VAL A 97 2.57 8.67 11.06
N ALA A 98 3.67 9.22 11.59
CA ALA A 98 4.16 8.89 12.91
C ALA A 98 3.21 9.31 14.05
N ALA A 99 2.43 10.37 13.84
CA ALA A 99 1.43 10.85 14.79
C ALA A 99 0.17 9.96 14.87
N GLN A 100 -0.03 9.04 13.91
CA GLN A 100 -1.21 8.18 13.91
C GLN A 100 -1.11 7.07 14.96
N SER A 101 -2.13 6.98 15.80
CA SER A 101 -2.33 5.80 16.65
C SER A 101 -2.86 4.62 15.82
N VAL A 102 -2.31 3.43 16.07
CA VAL A 102 -2.75 2.17 15.46
C VAL A 102 -3.38 1.33 16.57
N PRO A 103 -4.71 1.39 16.74
CA PRO A 103 -5.41 0.61 17.76
C PRO A 103 -5.43 -0.88 17.39
N ASP A 104 -5.66 -1.73 18.40
CA ASP A 104 -5.77 -3.19 18.21
C ASP A 104 -6.98 -3.57 17.34
N THR A 105 -8.04 -2.76 17.39
CA THR A 105 -9.24 -2.89 16.59
C THR A 105 -9.44 -1.65 15.70
N ILE A 106 -9.73 -1.87 14.42
CA ILE A 106 -9.91 -0.82 13.43
C ILE A 106 -11.22 -1.03 12.66
N ALA A 107 -11.80 0.06 12.16
CA ALA A 107 -12.99 0.01 11.31
C ALA A 107 -12.71 -0.75 10.01
N GLU A 108 -13.76 -1.35 9.43
CA GLU A 108 -13.65 -2.20 8.23
C GLU A 108 -13.00 -1.49 7.05
N ASP A 109 -13.42 -0.26 6.72
CA ASP A 109 -12.84 0.51 5.62
C ASP A 109 -11.35 0.81 5.86
N LEU A 110 -10.96 1.11 7.11
CA LEU A 110 -9.56 1.30 7.48
C LEU A 110 -8.77 -0.01 7.31
N GLN A 111 -9.35 -1.15 7.68
CA GLN A 111 -8.74 -2.46 7.49
C GLN A 111 -8.57 -2.80 6.01
N CYS A 112 -9.58 -2.56 5.18
CA CYS A 112 -9.51 -2.78 3.73
C CYS A 112 -8.44 -1.91 3.07
N MET A 113 -8.40 -0.63 3.43
CA MET A 113 -7.40 0.31 2.89
C MET A 113 -5.99 -0.06 3.33
N ALA A 114 -5.78 -0.33 4.62
CA ALA A 114 -4.49 -0.76 5.15
C ALA A 114 -4.03 -2.07 4.50
N GLY A 115 -4.95 -3.02 4.30
CA GLY A 115 -4.66 -4.27 3.60
C GLY A 115 -4.21 -4.04 2.16
N ALA A 116 -4.90 -3.18 1.41
CA ALA A 116 -4.50 -2.83 0.06
C ALA A 116 -3.13 -2.16 0.00
N ILE A 117 -2.86 -1.18 0.85
CA ILE A 117 -1.56 -0.51 0.95
C ILE A 117 -0.46 -1.53 1.30
N TYR A 118 -0.71 -2.43 2.25
CA TYR A 118 0.26 -3.44 2.65
C TYR A 118 0.61 -4.41 1.52
N PHE A 119 -0.38 -4.89 0.77
CA PHE A 119 -0.10 -5.83 -0.30
C PHE A 119 0.50 -5.19 -1.55
N GLU A 120 0.06 -3.98 -1.90
CA GLU A 120 0.52 -3.30 -3.12
C GLU A 120 1.81 -2.49 -2.92
N ALA A 121 2.00 -1.90 -1.74
CA ALA A 121 3.00 -0.85 -1.55
C ALA A 121 3.83 -0.98 -0.26
N LYS A 122 3.78 -2.12 0.47
CA LYS A 122 4.77 -2.32 1.55
C LYS A 122 6.19 -2.27 0.96
N GLY A 123 7.06 -1.50 1.61
CA GLY A 123 8.43 -1.27 1.14
C GLY A 123 8.58 -0.10 0.16
N GLU A 124 7.48 0.47 -0.34
CA GLU A 124 7.51 1.74 -1.08
C GLU A 124 7.70 2.92 -0.12
N PRO A 125 8.21 4.07 -0.60
CA PRO A 125 8.23 5.31 0.18
C PRO A 125 6.81 5.66 0.66
N LEU A 126 6.69 6.42 1.76
CA LEU A 126 5.38 6.80 2.32
C LEU A 126 4.48 7.50 1.29
N SER A 127 5.06 8.31 0.40
CA SER A 127 4.31 8.95 -0.71
C SER A 127 3.75 7.94 -1.71
N GLY A 128 4.43 6.81 -1.95
CA GLY A 128 3.95 5.73 -2.82
C GLY A 128 2.81 4.94 -2.18
N GLN A 129 2.91 4.69 -0.86
CA GLN A 129 1.83 4.07 -0.08
C GLN A 129 0.59 4.97 -0.04
N LEU A 130 0.78 6.27 0.20
CA LEU A 130 -0.28 7.26 0.16
C LEU A 130 -0.92 7.36 -1.23
N ALA A 131 -0.11 7.30 -2.30
CA ALA A 131 -0.62 7.33 -3.66
C ALA A 131 -1.53 6.12 -4.00
N VAL A 132 -1.24 4.93 -3.47
CA VAL A 132 -2.16 3.77 -3.61
C VAL A 132 -3.47 4.01 -2.86
N ALA A 133 -3.41 4.56 -1.64
CA ALA A 133 -4.59 4.92 -0.86
C ALA A 133 -5.46 5.94 -1.62
N GLU A 134 -4.81 6.94 -2.22
CA GLU A 134 -5.45 8.00 -3.00
C GLU A 134 -6.16 7.46 -4.25
N VAL A 135 -5.56 6.48 -4.95
CA VAL A 135 -6.25 5.77 -6.06
C VAL A 135 -7.54 5.11 -5.58
N ILE A 136 -7.54 4.48 -4.39
CA ILE A 136 -8.72 3.81 -3.84
C ILE A 136 -9.81 4.84 -3.51
N LEU A 137 -9.44 5.95 -2.88
CA LEU A 137 -10.36 7.05 -2.56
C LEU A 137 -10.95 7.69 -3.83
N ASN A 138 -10.11 7.96 -4.83
CA ASN A 138 -10.54 8.52 -6.11
C ASN A 138 -11.50 7.59 -6.85
N ARG A 139 -11.24 6.27 -6.83
CA ARG A 139 -12.16 5.28 -7.38
C ARG A 139 -13.50 5.33 -6.67
N ALA A 140 -13.52 5.28 -5.33
CA ALA A 140 -14.75 5.31 -4.54
C ALA A 140 -15.58 6.58 -4.79
N LYS A 141 -14.92 7.73 -4.98
CA LYS A 141 -15.56 9.03 -5.24
C LYS A 141 -16.00 9.22 -6.71
N SER A 142 -15.42 8.49 -7.66
CA SER A 142 -15.58 8.78 -9.10
C SER A 142 -16.95 8.44 -9.73
N GLY A 143 -17.75 7.59 -9.10
CA GLY A 143 -18.95 7.00 -9.71
C GLY A 143 -18.69 5.98 -10.82
N ARG A 144 -17.42 5.74 -11.21
CA ARG A 144 -17.00 4.73 -12.21
C ARG A 144 -16.63 3.39 -11.59
N PHE A 145 -16.40 3.37 -10.28
CA PHE A 145 -16.05 2.21 -9.47
C PHE A 145 -17.06 2.05 -8.33
N PRO A 146 -17.03 0.94 -7.58
CA PRO A 146 -17.85 0.79 -6.39
C PRO A 146 -17.67 1.95 -5.40
N LYS A 147 -18.72 2.26 -4.62
CA LYS A 147 -18.79 3.51 -3.84
C LYS A 147 -18.07 3.49 -2.48
N SER A 148 -17.66 2.32 -1.99
CA SER A 148 -16.94 2.19 -0.71
C SER A 148 -15.52 1.70 -0.89
N VAL A 149 -14.65 2.03 0.06
CA VAL A 149 -13.25 1.61 0.11
C VAL A 149 -13.15 0.09 0.03
N CYS A 150 -13.85 -0.62 0.92
CA CYS A 150 -13.85 -2.09 0.88
C CYS A 150 -14.37 -2.65 -0.44
N SER A 151 -15.41 -2.07 -1.03
CA SER A 151 -15.95 -2.55 -2.31
C SER A 151 -14.97 -2.34 -3.46
N VAL A 152 -14.21 -1.23 -3.47
CA VAL A 152 -13.15 -0.97 -4.46
C VAL A 152 -12.01 -1.97 -4.29
N VAL A 153 -11.55 -2.19 -3.06
CA VAL A 153 -10.44 -3.11 -2.77
C VAL A 153 -10.82 -4.54 -3.13
N THR A 154 -12.01 -4.98 -2.75
CA THR A 154 -12.47 -6.37 -2.95
C THR A 154 -13.08 -6.64 -4.33
N GLN A 155 -13.18 -5.63 -5.19
CA GLN A 155 -13.69 -5.79 -6.55
C GLN A 155 -12.83 -6.79 -7.33
N ARG A 156 -13.48 -7.76 -7.96
CA ARG A 156 -12.85 -8.86 -8.67
C ARG A 156 -11.89 -8.35 -9.75
N GLY A 157 -10.62 -8.76 -9.69
CA GLY A 157 -9.59 -8.44 -10.68
C GLY A 157 -8.91 -7.08 -10.51
N GLN A 158 -9.31 -6.27 -9.51
CA GLN A 158 -8.67 -4.97 -9.28
C GLN A 158 -7.34 -5.07 -8.55
N PHE A 159 -7.25 -5.98 -7.59
CA PHE A 159 -6.08 -6.19 -6.75
C PHE A 159 -5.73 -7.67 -6.71
N SER A 160 -4.47 -8.00 -7.01
CA SER A 160 -4.04 -9.38 -7.27
C SER A 160 -4.10 -10.30 -6.04
N PHE A 161 -4.02 -9.71 -4.85
CA PHE A 161 -4.09 -10.45 -3.59
C PHE A 161 -5.52 -10.85 -3.20
N VAL A 162 -6.55 -10.25 -3.81
CA VAL A 162 -7.95 -10.53 -3.45
C VAL A 162 -8.42 -11.85 -4.03
N ARG A 163 -8.91 -12.74 -3.17
CA ARG A 163 -9.43 -14.06 -3.54
C ARG A 163 -10.87 -14.21 -3.07
N GLY A 164 -11.79 -14.46 -3.99
CA GLY A 164 -13.22 -14.63 -3.65
C GLY A 164 -13.82 -13.42 -2.91
N GLY A 165 -13.39 -12.20 -3.26
CA GLY A 165 -13.84 -10.96 -2.62
C GLY A 165 -13.27 -10.73 -1.21
N ARG A 166 -12.24 -11.47 -0.79
CA ARG A 166 -11.62 -11.35 0.53
C ARG A 166 -10.15 -11.00 0.44
N ILE A 167 -9.69 -10.19 1.39
CA ILE A 167 -8.28 -9.86 1.60
C ILE A 167 -7.63 -10.99 2.41
N PRO A 168 -6.45 -11.50 2.03
CA PRO A 168 -5.74 -12.52 2.82
C PRO A 168 -5.35 -12.02 4.21
N ALA A 169 -5.13 -12.94 5.15
CA ALA A 169 -4.64 -12.60 6.48
C ALA A 169 -3.27 -11.89 6.42
N ILE A 170 -3.07 -10.89 7.28
CA ILE A 170 -1.85 -10.07 7.36
C ILE A 170 -1.22 -10.22 8.75
N SER A 171 0.09 -10.39 8.80
CA SER A 171 0.85 -10.34 10.05
C SER A 171 0.89 -8.91 10.60
N LEU A 172 0.64 -8.73 11.89
CA LEU A 172 0.62 -7.43 12.58
C LEU A 172 2.04 -6.88 12.84
N ASN A 173 2.85 -6.81 11.78
CA ASN A 173 4.24 -6.34 11.83
C ASN A 173 4.33 -4.81 11.61
N LYS A 174 5.56 -4.26 11.68
CA LYS A 174 5.82 -2.83 11.48
C LYS A 174 5.26 -2.29 10.15
N GLN A 175 5.37 -3.07 9.07
CA GLN A 175 4.93 -2.65 7.74
C GLN A 175 3.39 -2.53 7.70
N TYR A 176 2.67 -3.45 8.33
CA TYR A 176 1.22 -3.34 8.47
C TYR A 176 0.82 -2.15 9.32
N ARG A 177 1.49 -1.90 10.45
CA ARG A 177 1.25 -0.71 11.27
C ARG A 177 1.47 0.59 10.49
N THR A 178 2.51 0.65 9.66
CA THR A 178 2.73 1.77 8.73
C THR A 178 1.60 1.91 7.72
N ALA A 179 1.14 0.81 7.12
CA ALA A 179 0.01 0.82 6.19
C ALA A 179 -1.28 1.33 6.85
N VAL A 180 -1.56 0.94 8.10
CA VAL A 180 -2.69 1.48 8.88
C VAL A 180 -2.54 2.98 9.12
N ALA A 181 -1.36 3.44 9.53
CA ALA A 181 -1.10 4.86 9.75
C ALA A 181 -1.27 5.68 8.45
N VAL A 182 -0.73 5.21 7.33
CA VAL A 182 -0.92 5.86 6.02
C VAL A 182 -2.39 5.89 5.60
N ALA A 183 -3.12 4.79 5.82
CA ALA A 183 -4.55 4.75 5.53
C ALA A 183 -5.35 5.77 6.36
N ARG A 184 -4.99 5.99 7.64
CA ARG A 184 -5.61 7.03 8.47
C ARG A 184 -5.32 8.43 7.93
N VAL A 185 -4.08 8.71 7.53
CA VAL A 185 -3.72 10.00 6.90
C VAL A 185 -4.55 10.24 5.64
N ALA A 186 -4.69 9.23 4.77
CA ALA A 186 -5.49 9.32 3.55
C ALA A 186 -6.99 9.51 3.82
N LEU A 187 -7.57 8.72 4.73
CA LEU A 187 -8.99 8.80 5.07
C LEU A 187 -9.37 10.13 5.75
N ALA A 188 -8.44 10.72 6.49
CA ALA A 188 -8.59 12.04 7.09
C ALA A 188 -8.33 13.19 6.11
N ASP A 189 -7.97 12.91 4.85
CA ASP A 189 -7.55 13.91 3.86
C ASP A 189 -6.44 14.83 4.40
N ALA A 190 -5.55 14.27 5.22
CA ALA A 190 -4.56 15.03 6.00
C ALA A 190 -3.24 15.27 5.26
N TRP A 191 -3.13 14.85 4.00
CA TRP A 191 -1.92 15.04 3.20
C TRP A 191 -2.18 14.93 1.69
N ASP A 192 -1.61 15.86 0.91
CA ASP A 192 -1.67 15.83 -0.55
C ASP A 192 -0.73 14.80 -1.17
N SER A 193 -1.29 13.91 -1.99
CA SER A 193 -0.52 12.94 -2.75
C SER A 193 0.03 13.52 -4.06
N PRO A 194 1.30 13.27 -4.43
CA PRO A 194 1.82 13.61 -5.76
C PRO A 194 1.09 12.91 -6.91
N ALA A 195 0.32 11.86 -6.62
CA ALA A 195 -0.52 11.14 -7.58
C ALA A 195 -2.01 11.58 -7.51
N SER A 196 -2.28 12.82 -7.11
CA SER A 196 -3.64 13.36 -7.00
C SER A 196 -4.45 13.14 -8.28
N GLY A 197 -5.69 12.66 -8.13
CA GLY A 197 -6.59 12.33 -9.23
C GLY A 197 -6.26 11.05 -10.01
N ALA A 198 -5.22 10.30 -9.63
CA ALA A 198 -4.93 9.02 -10.26
C ALA A 198 -6.03 7.99 -9.94
N MET A 199 -6.43 7.22 -10.96
CA MET A 199 -7.39 6.10 -10.83
C MET A 199 -6.75 4.75 -11.17
N TYR A 200 -5.53 4.75 -11.69
CA TYR A 200 -4.83 3.55 -12.15
C TYR A 200 -3.35 3.64 -11.80
N PHE A 201 -2.72 2.50 -11.59
CA PHE A 201 -1.27 2.39 -11.46
C PHE A 201 -0.77 1.04 -11.94
N HIS A 202 0.53 0.96 -12.21
CA HIS A 202 1.21 -0.31 -12.44
C HIS A 202 2.65 -0.26 -11.90
N ALA A 203 3.22 -1.43 -11.64
CA ALA A 203 4.63 -1.55 -11.31
C ALA A 203 5.51 -1.22 -12.53
N ARG A 204 6.60 -0.47 -12.36
CA ARG A 204 7.49 0.01 -13.44
C ARG A 204 8.07 -1.09 -14.33
N ARG A 205 8.13 -2.33 -13.82
CA ARG A 205 8.56 -3.52 -14.56
C ARG A 205 7.53 -4.07 -15.55
N VAL A 206 6.31 -3.53 -15.56
CA VAL A 206 5.20 -3.96 -16.42
C VAL A 206 4.98 -2.90 -17.50
N SER A 207 4.77 -3.32 -18.73
CA SER A 207 4.43 -2.44 -19.86
C SER A 207 3.03 -2.77 -20.38
N PRO A 208 2.00 -2.05 -19.92
CA PRO A 208 0.65 -2.35 -20.35
C PRO A 208 0.26 -1.57 -21.62
N SER A 209 -0.66 -2.11 -22.41
CA SER A 209 -1.00 -1.59 -23.75
C SER A 209 -1.96 -0.40 -23.78
N TRP A 210 -2.42 0.10 -22.63
CA TRP A 210 -3.37 1.20 -22.56
C TRP A 210 -2.67 2.56 -22.68
N ASN A 211 -3.36 3.50 -23.34
CA ASN A 211 -2.92 4.89 -23.45
C ASN A 211 -3.69 5.77 -22.46
N ARG A 212 -3.12 6.03 -21.28
CA ARG A 212 -3.65 6.98 -20.30
C ARG A 212 -2.62 8.03 -19.95
N VAL A 213 -3.10 9.14 -19.40
CA VAL A 213 -2.26 10.25 -18.99
C VAL A 213 -1.53 9.87 -17.71
N GLN A 214 -0.19 9.84 -17.77
CA GLN A 214 0.65 9.67 -16.59
C GLN A 214 0.52 10.91 -15.69
N VAL A 215 0.30 10.66 -14.40
CA VAL A 215 0.19 11.70 -13.36
C VAL A 215 1.48 11.79 -12.56
N ALA A 216 2.03 10.65 -12.15
CA ALA A 216 3.23 10.59 -11.34
C ALA A 216 3.99 9.26 -11.52
N ALA A 217 5.27 9.25 -11.17
CA ALA A 217 6.05 8.05 -10.94
C ALA A 217 6.67 8.14 -9.53
N ILE A 218 6.33 7.21 -8.65
CA ILE A 218 6.71 7.23 -7.24
C ILE A 218 7.17 5.82 -6.86
N GLY A 219 8.41 5.72 -6.39
CA GLY A 219 9.03 4.42 -6.09
C GLY A 219 8.97 3.49 -7.30
N ASN A 220 8.42 2.29 -7.12
CA ASN A 220 8.27 1.29 -8.16
C ASN A 220 6.93 1.37 -8.92
N HIS A 221 6.13 2.42 -8.73
CA HIS A 221 4.84 2.59 -9.39
C HIS A 221 4.79 3.78 -10.34
N VAL A 222 3.99 3.63 -11.39
CA VAL A 222 3.56 4.71 -12.27
C VAL A 222 2.05 4.86 -12.17
N PHE A 223 1.58 6.09 -11.95
CA PHE A 223 0.18 6.44 -11.68
C PHE A 223 -0.44 7.22 -12.85
N TYR A 224 -1.74 7.03 -13.08
CA TYR A 224 -2.43 7.52 -14.28
C TYR A 224 -3.87 7.97 -14.02
N ARG A 225 -4.36 8.88 -14.87
CA ARG A 225 -5.76 9.35 -14.96
C ARG A 225 -6.52 8.69 -16.11
#